data_AF-A0A528INB9-F1
#
_entry.id   AF-A0A528INB9-F1
#
_cell.length_a   1.000
_cell.length_b   1.000
_cell.length_c   1.000
_cell.angle_alpha   90.00
_cell.angle_beta   90.00
_cell.angle_gamma   90.00
#
_symmetry.space_group_name_H-M   'P 1'
#
loop_
_entity.id
_entity.type
_entity.pdbx_description
1 polymer ?
#
loop_
_entity_poly.entity_id
_entity_poly.type
_entity_poly.pdbx_seq_one_letter_code
_entity_poly.pdbx_strand_id
1 'polypeptide(L)' 'YGADGFIPVSSLDGDYYIYDETARSLFGERTGKGYQLADRVEVRLIEVAPMAGAMRFEMLTDPKPLPGSKRSF' A
#
# COMPACT_ATOMS: atom_id res chain seq x y z
N TYR A 1 -7.13 -20.42 3.29
CA TYR A 1 -5.91 -20.33 2.47
C TYR A 1 -5.49 -18.88 2.46
N GLY A 2 -4.44 -18.53 3.20
CA GLY A 2 -3.86 -17.19 3.22
C GLY A 2 -2.68 -17.16 2.27
N ALA A 3 -2.63 -16.15 1.41
CA ALA A 3 -1.60 -15.94 0.41
C ALA A 3 -0.98 -14.57 0.72
N ASP A 4 0.29 -14.57 1.12
CA ASP A 4 1.01 -13.34 1.45
C ASP A 4 1.89 -12.91 0.28
N GLY A 5 2.03 -11.60 0.14
CA GLY A 5 2.95 -11.02 -0.83
C GLY A 5 3.06 -9.52 -0.64
N PHE A 6 3.76 -8.86 -1.57
CA PHE A 6 4.11 -7.46 -1.44
C PHE A 6 3.81 -6.66 -2.71
N ILE A 7 3.59 -5.37 -2.50
CA ILE A 7 3.45 -4.36 -3.55
C ILE A 7 4.62 -3.38 -3.37
N PRO A 8 5.52 -3.23 -4.37
CA PRO A 8 6.55 -2.20 -4.31
C PRO A 8 5.91 -0.81 -4.26
N VAL A 9 6.36 0.05 -3.34
CA VAL A 9 5.88 1.45 -3.27
C VAL A 9 6.10 2.20 -4.58
N SER A 10 7.15 1.85 -5.34
CA SER A 10 7.42 2.42 -6.67
C SER A 10 6.41 2.05 -7.74
N SER A 11 5.53 1.06 -7.48
CA SER A 11 4.42 0.72 -8.37
C SER A 11 3.13 1.47 -8.02
N LEU A 12 3.13 2.25 -6.94
CA LEU A 12 2.02 3.12 -6.58
C LEU A 12 2.19 4.45 -7.32
N ASP A 13 1.35 4.65 -8.33
CA ASP A 13 1.36 5.89 -9.11
C ASP A 13 0.60 7.03 -8.40
N GLY A 14 0.90 8.26 -8.82
CA GLY A 14 0.09 9.45 -8.50
C GLY A 14 0.60 10.32 -7.35
N ASP A 15 1.53 9.83 -6.52
CA ASP A 15 2.13 10.61 -5.44
C ASP A 15 3.50 10.08 -4.97
N TYR A 16 4.20 10.89 -4.16
CA TYR A 16 5.30 10.41 -3.34
C TYR A 16 4.77 9.90 -2.01
N TYR A 17 4.90 8.60 -1.78
CA TYR A 17 4.31 7.94 -0.62
C TYR A 17 5.29 7.84 0.56
N ILE A 18 4.83 8.31 1.73
CA ILE A 18 5.55 8.27 3.00
C ILE A 18 4.90 7.22 3.89
N TYR A 19 5.73 6.42 4.55
CA TYR A 19 5.28 5.43 5.54
C TYR A 19 5.24 6.04 6.95
N ASP A 20 4.09 5.94 7.61
CA ASP A 20 3.90 6.22 9.03
C ASP A 20 3.79 4.90 9.80
N GLU A 21 4.80 4.60 10.60
CA GLU A 21 4.86 3.38 11.40
C GLU A 21 3.84 3.37 12.55
N THR A 22 3.57 4.53 13.15
CA THR A 22 2.63 4.65 14.28
C THR A 22 1.20 4.37 13.81
N ALA A 23 0.82 4.94 12.67
CA ALA A 23 -0.49 4.72 12.07
C ALA A 23 -0.56 3.44 11.23
N ARG A 24 0.58 2.76 10.97
CA ARG A 24 0.71 1.63 10.04
C ARG A 24 0.03 1.95 8.71
N SER A 25 0.38 3.11 8.16
CA SER A 25 -0.24 3.66 6.97
C SER A 25 0.80 4.23 6.02
N LEU A 26 0.42 4.29 4.75
CA LEU A 26 1.21 4.87 3.69
C LEU A 26 0.40 6.02 3.10
N PHE A 27 0.92 7.25 3.14
CA PHE A 27 0.20 8.44 2.67
C PHE A 27 1.01 9.21 1.63
N GLY A 28 0.33 9.73 0.62
CA GLY A 28 0.91 10.59 -0.39
C GLY A 28 1.19 11.98 0.18
N GLU A 29 2.42 12.47 -0.02
CA GLU A 29 2.87 13.77 0.48
C GLU A 29 2.05 14.93 -0.10
N ARG A 30 1.66 14.84 -1.39
CA ARG A 30 0.94 15.90 -2.09
C ARG A 30 -0.56 15.82 -1.91
N THR A 31 -1.13 14.62 -1.93
CA THR A 31 -2.58 14.39 -1.93
C THR A 31 -3.16 14.13 -0.54
N GLY A 32 -2.34 13.68 0.42
CA GLY A 32 -2.79 13.22 1.74
C GLY A 32 -3.65 11.94 1.69
N LYS A 33 -3.76 11.30 0.52
CA LYS A 33 -4.47 10.04 0.33
C LYS A 33 -3.50 8.87 0.49
N GLY A 34 -4.02 7.70 0.81
CA GLY A 34 -3.15 6.57 1.08
C GLY A 34 -3.88 5.27 1.34
N TYR A 35 -3.12 4.33 1.89
CA TYR A 35 -3.55 3.00 2.28
C TYR A 35 -3.17 2.78 3.74
N GLN A 36 -4.05 2.14 4.51
CA GLN A 36 -3.79 1.81 5.90
C GLN A 36 -4.04 0.31 6.14
N LEU A 37 -3.47 -0.21 7.23
CA LEU A 37 -3.72 -1.57 7.65
C LEU A 37 -5.23 -1.85 7.76
N ALA A 38 -5.63 -3.05 7.36
CA ALA A 38 -7.02 -3.53 7.33
C ALA A 38 -7.92 -2.92 6.23
N ASP A 39 -7.37 -2.11 5.33
CA ASP A 39 -8.10 -1.71 4.14
C ASP A 39 -8.37 -2.90 3.22
N ARG A 40 -9.60 -2.96 2.69
CA ARG A 40 -9.94 -3.88 1.61
C ARG A 40 -9.48 -3.27 0.30
N VAL A 41 -8.71 -4.05 -0.44
CA VAL A 41 -8.06 -3.62 -1.67
C VAL A 41 -8.20 -4.70 -2.73
N GLU A 42 -8.28 -4.28 -3.97
CA GLU A 42 -8.18 -5.12 -5.15
C GLU A 42 -6.75 -5.03 -5.68
N VAL A 43 -6.19 -6.19 -5.98
CA VAL A 43 -4.81 -6.34 -6.44
C VAL A 43 -4.73 -7.30 -7.61
N ARG A 44 -3.78 -7.05 -8.50
CA ARG A 44 -3.44 -7.94 -9.60
C ARG A 44 -2.18 -8.72 -9.27
N LEU A 45 -2.24 -10.04 -9.35
CA LEU A 45 -1.06 -10.90 -9.23
C LEU A 45 -0.17 -10.73 -10.45
N ILE A 46 1.06 -10.27 -10.25
CA ILE A 46 2.04 -10.05 -11.32
C ILE A 46 3.02 -11.20 -11.42
N GLU A 47 3.51 -11.69 -10.27
CA GLU A 47 4.52 -12.73 -10.23
C GLU A 47 4.34 -13.61 -9.00
N VAL A 48 4.61 -14.90 -9.17
CA VAL A 48 4.66 -15.88 -8.07
C VAL A 48 6.08 -16.43 -8.03
N ALA A 49 6.69 -16.42 -6.85
CA ALA A 49 7.95 -17.08 -6.57
C ALA A 49 7.69 -18.23 -5.57
N PRO A 50 7.26 -19.43 -6.03
CA PRO A 50 6.83 -20.51 -5.16
C PRO A 50 7.92 -20.99 -4.21
N MET A 51 9.18 -20.98 -4.68
CA MET A 51 10.34 -21.39 -3.90
C MET A 51 10.64 -20.46 -2.72
N ALA A 52 10.31 -19.17 -2.86
CA ALA A 52 10.47 -18.17 -1.81
C ALA A 52 9.18 -17.96 -0.98
N GLY A 53 8.08 -18.60 -1.36
CA GLY A 53 6.76 -18.37 -0.75
C GLY A 53 6.26 -16.94 -0.91
N ALA A 54 6.72 -16.22 -1.94
CA ALA A 54 6.43 -14.80 -2.13
C ALA A 54 5.61 -14.57 -3.40
N MET A 55 4.68 -13.62 -3.33
CA MET A 55 3.93 -13.12 -4.48
C MET A 55 4.14 -11.61 -4.63
N ARG A 56 4.29 -11.16 -5.87
CA ARG A 56 4.32 -9.73 -6.20
C ARG A 56 2.99 -9.32 -6.79
N PHE A 57 2.45 -8.23 -6.27
CA PHE A 57 1.19 -7.67 -6.73
C PHE A 57 1.38 -6.27 -7.28
N GLU A 58 0.37 -5.85 -8.03
CA GLU A 58 0.14 -4.47 -8.43
C GLU A 58 -1.18 -4.00 -7.84
N MET A 59 -1.18 -2.75 -7.38
CA MET A 59 -2.33 -2.13 -6.74
C MET A 59 -3.36 -1.69 -7.79
N LEU A 60 -4.63 -2.09 -7.64
CA LEU A 60 -5.73 -1.63 -8.52
C LEU A 60 -6.67 -0.65 -7.84
N THR A 61 -6.82 -0.71 -6.51
CA THR A 61 -7.65 0.25 -5.78
C THR A 61 -6.92 1.58 -5.63
N ASP A 62 -7.61 2.68 -5.94
CA ASP A 62 -7.08 4.02 -5.74
C ASP A 62 -6.85 4.38 -4.26
N PRO A 63 -5.88 5.26 -3.95
CA PRO A 63 -5.63 5.70 -2.59
C PRO A 63 -6.81 6.53 -2.08
N LYS A 64 -7.18 6.33 -0.81
CA LYS A 64 -8.31 7.02 -0.18
C LYS A 64 -7.84 8.07 0.84
N PRO A 65 -8.68 9.08 1.16
CA PRO A 65 -8.37 9.98 2.27
C PRO A 65 -8.18 9.21 3.57
N LEU A 66 -7.05 9.42 4.27
CA LEU A 66 -6.77 8.72 5.51
C LEU A 66 -7.32 9.49 6.73
N PRO A 67 -8.11 8.84 7.60
CA PRO A 67 -8.66 9.44 8.82
C PRO A 67 -7.56 9.48 9.89
N GLY A 68 -6.59 10.38 9.74
CA GLY A 68 -5.48 10.43 10.71
C GLY A 68 -4.22 11.13 10.24
N SER A 69 -4.11 11.54 8.98
CA SER A 69 -2.97 12.35 8.51
C SER A 69 -3.07 13.81 9.01
N LYS A 70 -3.28 14.01 10.31
CA LYS A 70 -2.87 15.24 10.98
C LYS A 70 -1.39 15.05 11.29
N ARG A 71 -0.56 15.72 10.50
CA ARG A 71 0.87 15.95 10.74
C ARG A 71 1.13 16.13 12.25
N SER A 72 1.64 15.10 12.90
CA SER A 72 2.43 15.27 14.11
C SER A 72 3.85 15.53 13.61
N PHE A 73 4.24 16.80 13.63
CA PHE A 73 5.63 17.23 13.43
C PHE A 73 6.49 16.83 14.63
#